data_AF-A0A2E8AJT2-F1
#
_entry.id   AF-A0A2E8AJT2-F1
#
_cell.length_a   1.000
_cell.length_b   1.000
_cell.length_c   1.000
_cell.angle_alpha   90.00
_cell.angle_beta   90.00
_cell.angle_gamma   90.00
#
_symmetry.space_group_name_H-M   'P 1'
#
loop_
_entity.id
_entity.type
_entity.pdbx_description
1 polymer ?
#
loop_
_entity_poly.entity_id
_entity_poly.type
_entity_poly.pdbx_seq_one_letter_code
_entity_poly.pdbx_strand_id
1 'polypeptide(L)'
;MEIQLVLKSHEQVLVTKASQLVIFFAETLKRKTSQDWNLTVQPLPTQLKKYTLLRSPHVNKKSREQVQLKTCQVCIRLTKIKNPLAFLIILDGIKLLKLDGIQLKCSFKAHTSV
;
A
#
# COMPACT_ATOMS: atom_id res chain seq x y z
N MET A 1 -2.73 1.88 19.53
CA MET A 1 -3.43 1.63 18.24
C MET A 1 -2.42 1.19 17.19
N GLU A 2 -2.85 0.36 16.24
CA GLU A 2 -2.03 -0.07 15.10
C GLU A 2 -2.70 0.36 13.79
N ILE A 3 -1.91 0.88 12.85
CA ILE A 3 -2.34 1.16 11.48
C ILE A 3 -1.54 0.27 10.53
N GLN A 4 -2.24 -0.39 9.62
CA GLN A 4 -1.66 -1.15 8.52
C GLN A 4 -2.12 -0.53 7.20
N LEU A 5 -1.15 -0.09 6.40
CA LEU A 5 -1.35 0.45 5.07
C LEU A 5 -0.82 -0.57 4.07
N VAL A 6 -1.65 -0.98 3.11
CA VAL A 6 -1.23 -1.82 2.00
C VAL A 6 -1.36 -1.01 0.72
N LEU A 7 -0.22 -0.66 0.14
CA LEU A 7 -0.10 -0.01 -1.15
C LEU A 7 -0.09 -1.08 -2.23
N LYS A 8 -0.93 -0.92 -3.26
CA LYS A 8 -0.98 -1.81 -4.42
C LYS A 8 -0.90 -1.02 -5.71
N SER A 9 -0.09 -1.49 -6.64
CA SER A 9 -0.07 -0.97 -8.01
C SER A 9 0.34 -2.06 -8.99
N HIS A 10 0.12 -1.82 -10.28
CA HIS A 10 0.59 -2.68 -11.36
C HIS A 10 2.07 -2.45 -11.69
N GLU A 11 2.60 -1.28 -11.34
CA GLU A 11 4.00 -0.93 -11.55
C GLU A 11 4.77 -0.88 -10.24
N GLN A 12 5.93 -1.55 -10.21
CA GLN A 12 6.78 -1.56 -9.01
C GLN A 12 7.36 -0.17 -8.69
N VAL A 13 7.69 0.61 -9.71
CA VAL A 13 8.29 1.95 -9.55
C VAL A 13 7.35 2.90 -8.80
N LEU A 14 6.06 2.88 -9.12
CA LEU A 14 5.05 3.69 -8.44
C LEU A 14 4.91 3.31 -6.96
N VAL A 15 4.89 2.01 -6.65
CA VAL A 15 4.80 1.55 -5.25
C VAL A 15 6.01 1.98 -4.44
N THR A 16 7.22 1.90 -5.00
CA THR A 16 8.45 2.32 -4.31
C THR A 16 8.48 3.83 -4.07
N LYS A 17 8.11 4.64 -5.06
CA LYS A 17 8.02 6.10 -4.89
C LYS A 17 6.99 6.47 -3.83
N ALA A 18 5.82 5.83 -3.86
CA ALA A 18 4.77 6.06 -2.90
C ALA A 18 5.15 5.62 -1.49
N SER A 19 5.83 4.48 -1.33
CA SER A 19 6.28 4.03 -0.02
C SER A 19 7.29 5.02 0.57
N GLN A 20 8.24 5.51 -0.23
CA GLN A 20 9.17 6.57 0.18
C GLN A 20 8.44 7.84 0.63
N LEU A 21 7.44 8.31 -0.13
CA LEU A 21 6.64 9.48 0.25
C LEU A 21 5.88 9.25 1.56
N VAL A 22 5.29 8.07 1.76
CA VAL A 22 4.57 7.74 3.01
C VAL A 22 5.54 7.66 4.20
N ILE A 23 6.74 7.12 4.01
CA ILE A 23 7.78 7.08 5.04
C ILE A 23 8.20 8.50 5.41
N PHE A 24 8.53 9.34 4.43
CA PHE A 24 8.90 10.75 4.64
C PHE A 24 7.80 11.54 5.35
N PHE A 25 6.55 11.32 4.95
CA PHE A 25 5.39 11.91 5.60
C PHE A 25 5.28 11.46 7.07
N ALA A 26 5.39 10.16 7.33
CA ALA A 26 5.33 9.60 8.67
C ALA A 26 6.45 10.15 9.58
N GLU A 27 7.68 10.26 9.08
CA GLU A 27 8.80 10.87 9.81
C GLU A 27 8.59 12.36 10.10
N THR A 28 7.99 13.08 9.16
CA THR A 28 7.64 14.50 9.32
C THR A 28 6.58 14.68 10.41
N LEU A 29 5.54 13.84 10.41
CA LEU A 29 4.55 13.83 11.47
C LEU A 29 5.15 13.42 12.82
N LYS A 30 6.04 12.43 12.84
CA LYS A 30 6.75 12.00 14.04
C LYS A 30 7.43 13.18 14.74
N ARG A 31 8.15 14.00 13.97
CA ARG A 31 8.86 15.19 14.45
C ARG A 31 7.91 16.28 14.97
N LYS A 32 6.77 16.50 14.29
CA LYS A 32 5.81 17.54 14.68
C LYS A 32 5.01 17.18 15.93
N THR A 33 4.66 15.92 16.09
CA THR A 33 3.78 15.46 17.17
C THR A 33 4.55 14.98 18.41
N SER A 34 5.90 14.96 18.37
CA SER A 34 6.77 14.47 19.44
C SER A 34 6.37 13.09 19.97
N GLN A 35 5.90 12.22 19.07
CA GLN A 35 5.46 10.87 19.41
C GLN A 35 6.39 9.81 18.86
N ASP A 36 6.69 8.83 19.70
CA ASP A 36 7.39 7.63 19.27
C ASP A 36 6.42 6.52 18.91
N TRP A 37 6.43 6.18 17.63
CA TRP A 37 5.74 5.07 17.00
C TRP A 37 6.75 4.36 16.11
N ASN A 38 6.59 3.03 15.97
CA ASN A 38 7.52 2.21 15.19
C ASN A 38 6.92 1.97 13.80
N LEU A 39 7.73 2.24 12.78
CA LEU A 39 7.42 2.12 11.36
C LEU A 39 8.15 0.90 10.79
N THR A 40 7.40 -0.05 10.25
CA THR A 40 7.98 -1.18 9.53
C THR A 40 7.43 -1.25 8.11
N VAL A 41 8.32 -1.45 7.15
CA VAL A 41 7.98 -1.57 5.74
C VAL A 41 8.34 -2.97 5.28
N GLN A 42 7.37 -3.68 4.74
CA GLN A 42 7.55 -5.07 4.29
C GLN A 42 6.99 -5.22 2.88
N PRO A 43 7.79 -5.71 1.90
CA PRO A 43 7.26 -6.10 0.61
C PRO A 43 6.36 -7.33 0.77
N LEU A 44 5.18 -7.29 0.17
CA LEU A 44 4.28 -8.45 0.11
C LEU A 44 4.50 -9.19 -1.21
N PRO A 45 4.21 -10.51 -1.26
CA PRO A 45 4.32 -11.28 -2.50
C PRO A 45 3.50 -10.67 -3.63
N THR A 46 4.15 -10.49 -4.79
CA THR A 46 3.49 -10.00 -6.01
C THR A 46 2.43 -11.00 -6.47
N GLN A 47 1.19 -10.54 -6.61
CA GLN A 47 0.12 -11.39 -7.12
C GLN A 47 0.17 -11.41 -8.65
N LEU A 48 0.22 -12.62 -9.22
CA LEU A 48 0.24 -12.86 -10.66
C LEU A 48 -1.09 -13.46 -11.11
N LYS A 49 -1.81 -12.77 -12.00
CA LYS A 49 -2.95 -13.33 -12.71
C LYS A 49 -2.53 -13.61 -14.14
N LYS A 50 -2.56 -14.88 -14.54
CA LYS A 50 -2.12 -15.33 -15.88
C LYS A 50 -3.34 -15.66 -16.74
N TYR A 51 -3.34 -15.19 -17.98
CA TYR A 51 -4.40 -15.40 -18.96
C TYR A 51 -3.78 -15.93 -20.25
N THR A 52 -4.47 -16.86 -20.91
CA THR A 52 -4.07 -17.40 -22.21
C THR A 52 -5.08 -16.99 -23.27
N LEU A 53 -4.69 -16.04 -24.11
CA LEU A 53 -5.55 -15.48 -25.16
C LEU A 53 -5.24 -16.13 -26.50
N LEU A 54 -6.21 -16.09 -27.42
CA LEU A 54 -5.95 -16.36 -28.84
C LEU A 54 -5.26 -15.15 -29.44
N ARG A 55 -4.21 -15.36 -30.24
CA ARG A 55 -3.55 -14.25 -30.96
C ARG A 55 -4.43 -13.69 -32.08
N SER A 56 -5.27 -14.54 -32.69
CA SER A 56 -6.18 -14.15 -33.75
C SER A 56 -7.61 -13.98 -33.22
N PRO A 57 -8.40 -13.05 -33.78
CA PRO A 57 -9.80 -12.87 -33.39
C PRO A 57 -10.70 -14.06 -33.76
N HIS A 58 -10.31 -14.91 -34.74
CA HIS A 58 -11.13 -16.04 -35.20
C HIS A 58 -10.33 -17.34 -35.38
N VAL A 59 -10.91 -18.46 -34.92
CA VAL A 59 -10.60 -19.90 -35.18
C VAL A 59 -9.20 -20.46 -34.88
N ASN A 60 -8.13 -19.67 -34.84
CA ASN A 60 -6.75 -20.18 -34.73
C ASN A 60 -6.35 -20.63 -33.30
N LYS A 61 -6.90 -21.76 -32.83
CA LYS A 61 -6.69 -22.29 -31.45
C LYS A 61 -5.25 -22.63 -31.08
N LYS A 62 -4.42 -23.03 -32.07
CA LYS A 62 -2.99 -23.36 -31.88
C LYS A 62 -2.12 -22.12 -31.65
N SER A 63 -2.59 -20.94 -32.05
CA SER A 63 -1.89 -19.67 -31.88
C SER A 63 -2.36 -18.98 -30.59
N ARG A 64 -1.62 -19.20 -29.50
CA ARG A 64 -1.95 -18.68 -28.15
C ARG A 64 -0.89 -17.69 -27.67
N GLU A 65 -1.31 -16.73 -26.85
CA GLU A 65 -0.43 -15.79 -26.17
C GLU A 65 -0.67 -15.81 -24.67
N GLN A 66 0.42 -15.69 -23.91
CA GLN A 66 0.39 -15.62 -22.46
C GLN A 66 0.48 -14.16 -22.04
N VAL A 67 -0.57 -13.67 -21.39
CA VAL A 67 -0.60 -12.33 -20.80
C VAL A 67 -0.66 -12.48 -19.29
N GLN A 68 0.02 -11.60 -18.56
CA GLN A 68 -0.01 -11.58 -17.11
C GLN A 68 -0.29 -10.19 -16.57
N LEU A 69 -1.16 -10.12 -15.58
CA LEU A 69 -1.40 -8.93 -14.78
C LEU A 69 -0.68 -9.11 -13.45
N LYS A 70 0.32 -8.27 -13.21
CA LYS A 70 1.11 -8.26 -11.97
C LYS A 70 0.53 -7.21 -11.03
N THR A 71 0.41 -7.53 -9.75
CA THR A 71 0.05 -6.57 -8.71
C THR A 71 1.12 -6.58 -7.64
N CYS A 72 1.97 -5.55 -7.65
CA CYS A 72 3.00 -5.32 -6.65
C CYS A 72 2.36 -4.76 -5.39
N GLN A 73 2.78 -5.25 -4.23
CA GLN A 73 2.17 -4.91 -2.95
C GLN A 73 3.24 -4.60 -1.91
N VAL A 74 3.07 -3.52 -1.17
CA VAL A 74 3.92 -3.14 -0.03
C VAL A 74 3.03 -2.87 1.17
N CYS A 75 3.42 -3.44 2.31
CA CYS A 75 2.77 -3.23 3.59
C CYS A 75 3.61 -2.26 4.43
N ILE A 76 2.99 -1.18 4.90
CA ILE A 76 3.56 -0.25 5.86
C ILE A 76 2.76 -0.38 7.14
N ARG A 77 3.43 -0.74 8.23
CA ARG A 77 2.81 -0.92 9.54
C ARG A 77 3.33 0.11 10.52
N LEU A 78 2.39 0.69 11.25
CA LEU A 78 2.60 1.75 12.22
C LEU A 78 2.06 1.24 13.56
N THR A 79 2.98 0.98 14.49
CA THR A 79 2.68 0.36 15.79
C THR A 79 2.93 1.32 16.94
N LYS A 80 2.27 1.05 18.08
CA LYS A 80 2.43 1.79 19.35
C LYS A 80 1.98 3.26 19.33
N ILE A 81 0.94 3.59 18.57
CA ILE A 81 0.34 4.93 18.65
C ILE A 81 -0.41 5.08 19.98
N LYS A 82 0.01 6.05 20.82
CA LYS A 82 -0.53 6.31 22.16
C LYS A 82 -1.70 7.29 22.18
N ASN A 83 -1.64 8.36 21.38
CA ASN A 83 -2.66 9.43 21.41
C ASN A 83 -3.69 9.24 20.27
N PRO A 84 -5.01 9.29 20.56
CA PRO A 84 -6.05 9.24 19.53
C PRO A 84 -6.01 10.42 18.55
N LEU A 85 -5.63 11.63 18.98
CA LEU A 85 -5.56 12.80 18.08
C LEU A 85 -4.49 12.63 17.01
N ALA A 86 -3.33 12.08 17.40
CA ALA A 86 -2.26 11.80 16.45
C ALA A 86 -2.69 10.76 15.40
N PHE A 87 -3.47 9.77 15.82
CA PHE A 87 -4.06 8.78 14.91
C PHE A 87 -4.96 9.44 13.85
N LEU A 88 -5.82 10.38 14.25
CA LEU A 88 -6.69 11.10 13.31
C LEU A 88 -5.89 11.96 12.32
N ILE A 89 -4.90 12.72 12.80
CA ILE A 89 -4.04 13.55 11.94
C ILE A 89 -3.32 12.70 10.87
N ILE A 90 -2.87 11.50 11.24
CA ILE A 90 -2.24 10.56 10.30
C ILE A 90 -3.23 10.13 9.22
N LEU A 91 -4.46 9.77 9.59
CA LEU A 91 -5.49 9.35 8.63
C LEU A 91 -5.87 10.48 7.67
N ASP A 92 -6.06 11.69 8.20
CA ASP A 92 -6.39 12.86 7.39
C ASP A 92 -5.26 13.17 6.42
N GLY A 93 -4.01 13.13 6.89
CA GLY A 93 -2.86 13.38 6.03
C GLY A 93 -2.65 12.32 4.94
N ILE A 94 -2.92 11.05 5.24
CA ILE A 94 -2.87 9.97 4.22
C ILE A 94 -3.97 10.18 3.17
N LYS A 95 -5.17 10.61 3.58
CA LYS A 95 -6.27 10.89 2.66
C LYS A 95 -5.98 12.10 1.76
N LEU A 96 -5.24 13.08 2.28
CA LEU A 96 -4.81 14.26 1.53
C LEU A 96 -3.65 13.97 0.56
N LEU A 97 -2.86 12.92 0.82
CA LEU A 97 -1.87 12.44 -0.14
C LEU A 97 -2.58 11.88 -1.39
N LYS A 98 -2.56 12.64 -2.49
CA LYS A 98 -2.96 12.14 -3.80
C LYS A 98 -1.88 11.20 -4.33
N LEU A 99 -2.09 9.91 -4.18
CA LEU A 99 -1.23 8.87 -4.74
C LEU A 99 -1.84 8.38 -6.05
N ASP A 100 -1.39 8.94 -7.17
CA ASP A 100 -1.91 8.58 -8.49
C ASP A 100 -1.44 7.18 -8.90
N GLY A 101 -2.36 6.37 -9.43
CA GLY A 101 -2.06 5.00 -9.90
C GLY A 101 -1.78 3.99 -8.78
N ILE A 102 -2.11 4.31 -7.53
CA ILE A 102 -1.90 3.44 -6.36
C ILE A 102 -3.21 3.24 -5.61
N GLN A 103 -3.56 1.98 -5.39
CA GLN A 103 -4.65 1.61 -4.51
C GLN A 103 -4.12 1.51 -3.07
N LEU A 104 -4.66 2.33 -2.18
CA LEU A 104 -4.38 2.28 -0.74
C LEU A 104 -5.47 1.48 -0.03
N LYS A 105 -5.09 0.42 0.69
CA LYS A 105 -5.94 -0.28 1.65
C LYS A 105 -5.46 0.05 3.07
N CYS A 106 -6.27 0.74 3.85
CA CYS A 106 -5.99 1.02 5.26
C CYS A 106 -6.77 0.05 6.15
N SER A 107 -6.13 -0.47 7.19
CA SER A 107 -6.76 -1.33 8.20
C SER A 107 -6.20 -0.94 9.56
N PHE A 108 -7.07 -0.65 10.53
CA PHE A 108 -6.68 -0.17 11.85
C PHE A 108 -7.16 -1.14 12.93
N LYS A 109 -6.36 -1.31 13.98
CA LYS A 109 -6.71 -2.07 15.18
C LYS A 109 -6.62 -1.15 16.39
N ALA A 110 -7.75 -0.96 17.07
CA ALA A 110 -7.82 -0.30 18.35
C ALA A 110 -7.95 -1.35 19.44
N HIS A 111 -7.04 -1.33 20.41
CA HIS A 111 -7.18 -2.11 21.64
C HIS A 111 -7.80 -1.18 22.67
N THR A 112 -9.04 -1.44 23.05
CA THR A 112 -9.65 -0.87 24.25
C THR A 112 -9.14 -1.67 25.44
N SER A 113 -8.50 -1.01 26.40
CA SER A 113 -8.31 -1.58 27.73
C SER A 113 -9.67 -1.65 28.40
N VAL A 114 -10.25 -2.85 28.47
CA VAL A 114 -11.32 -3.16 29.43
C VAL A 114 -10.65 -3.43 30.77
#